data_AF-A0A1X7RH61-F1
#
_entry.id   AF-A0A1X7RH61-F1
#
_cell.length_a   1.000
_cell.length_b   1.000
_cell.length_c   1.000
_cell.angle_alpha   90.00
_cell.angle_beta   90.00
_cell.angle_gamma   90.00
#
_symmetry.space_group_name_H-M   'P 1'
#
loop_
_entity.id
_entity.type
_entity.pdbx_description
1 polymer ?
#
loop_
_entity_poly.entity_id
_entity_poly.type
_entity_poly.pdbx_seq_one_letter_code
_entity_poly.pdbx_strand_id
1 'polypeptide(L)'
;MGATSNTINLLGMVFLSHAVYSSYEHSLLPNASQPPPPSSILPAMLDPKINIPLDIILETVFSVLLLCVGVVLGSQDLKPIQWSEWAGRLERSKEAREITEVGAGGGNPFTNVEERPGFLDIREKRKEFAAWIKEGSGTIKA
;
A
#
# COMPACT_ATOMS: atom_id res chain seq x y z
N MET A 1 4.87 1.38 9.94
CA MET A 1 5.26 0.17 9.18
C MET A 1 5.38 0.39 7.68
N GLY A 2 4.77 1.44 7.10
CA GLY A 2 4.87 1.71 5.65
C GLY A 2 6.29 1.99 5.14
N ALA A 3 7.15 2.66 5.91
CA ALA A 3 8.49 3.03 5.43
C ALA A 3 9.38 1.81 5.10
N THR A 4 9.38 0.78 5.95
CA THR A 4 10.18 -0.44 5.73
C THR A 4 9.63 -1.26 4.57
N SER A 5 8.31 -1.44 4.50
CA SER A 5 7.65 -2.09 3.36
C SER A 5 7.94 -1.35 2.05
N ASN A 6 7.86 -0.01 2.04
CA ASN A 6 8.16 0.80 0.87
C ASN A 6 9.63 0.69 0.44
N THR A 7 10.58 0.65 1.39
CA THR A 7 12.00 0.43 1.05
C THR A 7 12.25 -0.96 0.46
N ILE A 8 11.60 -2.00 0.99
CA ILE A 8 11.67 -3.37 0.48
C ILE A 8 11.10 -3.40 -0.94
N ASN A 9 9.91 -2.85 -1.16
CA ASN A 9 9.29 -2.79 -2.48
C ASN A 9 10.14 -2.01 -3.50
N LEU A 10 10.76 -0.89 -3.09
CA LEU A 10 11.64 -0.11 -3.96
C LEU A 10 12.88 -0.91 -4.36
N LEU A 11 13.53 -1.59 -3.41
CA LEU A 11 14.66 -2.47 -3.71
C LEU A 11 14.26 -3.63 -4.63
N GLY A 12 13.10 -4.24 -4.39
CA GLY A 12 12.56 -5.31 -5.23
C GLY A 12 12.28 -4.83 -6.66
N MET A 13 11.73 -3.63 -6.83
CA MET A 13 11.51 -3.01 -8.14
C MET A 13 12.82 -2.74 -8.88
N VAL A 14 13.85 -2.26 -8.17
CA VAL A 14 15.17 -1.99 -8.76
C VAL A 14 15.82 -3.29 -9.23
N PHE A 15 15.85 -4.33 -8.39
CA PHE A 15 16.40 -5.63 -8.77
C PHE A 15 15.60 -6.30 -9.89
N LEU A 16 14.27 -6.22 -9.86
CA LEU A 16 13.44 -6.76 -10.93
C LEU A 16 13.72 -6.04 -12.25
N SER A 17 13.82 -4.71 -12.24
CA SER A 17 14.13 -3.92 -13.43
C SER A 17 15.51 -4.24 -13.98
N HIS A 18 16.49 -4.42 -13.09
CA HIS A 18 17.84 -4.85 -13.46
C HIS A 18 17.81 -6.23 -14.12
N ALA A 19 17.18 -7.23 -13.49
CA ALA A 19 17.13 -8.59 -14.02
C ALA A 19 16.37 -8.68 -15.35
N VAL A 20 15.29 -7.90 -15.51
CA VAL A 20 14.57 -7.76 -16.79
C VAL A 20 15.48 -7.14 -17.85
N TYR A 21 16.21 -6.09 -17.51
CA TYR A 21 17.15 -5.46 -18.44
C TYR A 21 18.31 -6.40 -18.81
N SER A 22 18.87 -7.16 -17.86
CA SER A 22 19.88 -8.19 -18.14
C SER A 22 19.34 -9.30 -19.04
N SER A 23 18.08 -9.72 -18.85
CA SER A 23 17.43 -10.69 -19.73
C SER A 23 17.24 -10.14 -21.15
N TYR A 24 16.94 -8.85 -21.26
CA TYR A 24 16.81 -8.14 -22.53
C TYR A 24 18.17 -8.08 -23.25
N GLU A 25 19.24 -7.64 -22.59
CA GLU A 25 20.58 -7.63 -23.18
C GLU A 25 21.05 -9.02 -23.59
N HIS A 26 20.79 -10.03 -22.76
CA HIS A 26 21.09 -11.43 -23.10
C HIS A 26 20.35 -11.87 -24.37
N SER A 27 19.08 -11.51 -24.51
CA SER A 27 18.27 -11.88 -25.69
C SER A 27 18.75 -11.26 -27.00
N LEU A 28 19.45 -10.12 -26.94
CA LEU A 28 20.02 -9.46 -28.12
C LEU A 28 21.30 -10.15 -28.63
N LEU A 29 21.93 -10.99 -27.80
CA LEU A 29 23.14 -11.69 -28.20
C LEU A 29 22.79 -12.78 -29.23
N PRO A 30 23.54 -12.89 -30.34
CA PRO A 30 23.31 -13.92 -31.37
C PRO A 30 23.29 -15.34 -30.79
N ASN A 31 24.06 -15.58 -29.73
CA ASN A 31 24.21 -16.88 -29.10
C ASN A 31 23.05 -17.29 -28.18
N ALA A 32 22.17 -16.35 -27.80
CA ALA A 32 21.00 -16.63 -26.97
C ALA A 32 19.95 -17.50 -27.68
N SER A 33 20.02 -17.56 -29.02
CA SER A 33 19.15 -18.39 -29.84
C SER A 33 19.61 -19.85 -29.97
N GLN A 34 20.82 -20.18 -29.47
CA GLN A 34 21.31 -21.56 -29.51
C GLN A 34 20.56 -22.44 -28.48
N PRO A 35 20.18 -23.68 -28.84
CA PRO A 35 19.57 -24.59 -27.88
C PRO A 35 20.58 -24.96 -26.80
N PRO A 36 20.18 -24.94 -25.51
CA PRO A 36 21.05 -25.38 -24.43
C PRO A 36 21.38 -26.87 -24.57
N PRO A 37 22.55 -27.32 -24.07
CA PRO A 37 22.87 -28.75 -24.03
C PRO A 37 21.81 -29.50 -23.21
N PRO A 38 21.48 -30.75 -23.59
CA PRO A 38 20.44 -31.52 -22.90
C PRO A 38 20.80 -31.74 -21.43
N SER A 39 19.85 -31.46 -20.55
CA SER A 39 20.03 -31.68 -19.11
C SER A 39 20.19 -33.16 -18.81
N SER A 40 21.28 -33.56 -18.14
CA SER A 40 21.47 -34.96 -17.70
C SER A 40 20.64 -35.35 -16.48
N ILE A 41 20.00 -34.38 -15.84
CA ILE A 41 19.30 -34.53 -14.55
C ILE A 41 17.78 -34.67 -14.76
N LEU A 42 17.22 -34.06 -15.81
CA LEU A 42 15.78 -34.05 -16.06
C LEU A 42 15.40 -34.93 -17.27
N PRO A 43 14.26 -35.62 -17.25
CA PRO A 43 13.73 -36.28 -18.43
C PRO A 43 13.54 -35.25 -19.55
N ALA A 44 13.84 -35.61 -20.81
CA ALA A 44 13.79 -34.71 -21.97
C ALA A 44 12.43 -33.99 -22.18
N MET A 45 11.34 -34.51 -21.62
CA MET A 45 10.00 -33.87 -21.65
C MET A 45 9.88 -32.67 -20.70
N LEU A 46 10.68 -32.65 -19.63
CA LEU A 46 10.70 -31.62 -18.58
C LEU A 46 11.92 -30.69 -18.72
N ASP A 47 12.75 -30.89 -19.76
CA ASP A 47 13.94 -30.10 -19.98
C ASP A 47 13.57 -28.73 -20.58
N PRO A 48 13.75 -27.62 -19.85
CA PRO A 48 13.40 -26.31 -20.37
C PRO A 48 14.35 -25.94 -21.51
N LYS A 49 13.81 -25.76 -22.72
CA LYS A 49 14.55 -25.25 -23.90
C LYS A 49 14.82 -23.74 -23.81
N ILE A 50 15.13 -23.26 -22.62
CA ILE A 50 15.31 -21.84 -22.31
C ILE A 50 16.81 -21.60 -22.16
N ASN A 51 17.39 -20.82 -23.07
CA ASN A 51 18.78 -20.39 -23.00
C ASN A 51 18.86 -19.06 -22.23
N ILE A 52 18.68 -19.14 -20.91
CA ILE A 52 18.84 -18.00 -20.00
C ILE A 52 19.83 -18.43 -18.90
N PRO A 53 20.86 -17.61 -18.58
CA PRO A 53 21.79 -17.88 -17.50
C PRO A 53 21.08 -18.04 -16.15
N LEU A 54 21.57 -18.97 -15.34
CA LEU A 54 21.01 -19.26 -14.01
C LEU A 54 21.00 -18.04 -13.09
N ASP A 55 21.98 -17.14 -13.22
CA ASP A 55 22.08 -15.91 -12.44
C ASP A 55 20.85 -15.01 -12.63
N ILE A 56 20.47 -14.74 -13.88
CA ILE A 56 19.26 -13.95 -14.22
C ILE A 56 17.98 -14.61 -13.66
N ILE A 57 17.91 -15.94 -13.67
CA ILE A 57 16.78 -16.68 -13.09
C ILE A 57 16.72 -16.49 -11.56
N LEU A 58 17.85 -16.59 -10.87
CA LEU A 58 17.89 -16.39 -9.42
C LEU A 58 17.57 -14.94 -9.04
N GLU A 59 18.13 -13.97 -9.75
CA GLU A 59 17.85 -12.56 -9.53
C GLU A 59 16.36 -12.23 -9.72
N THR A 60 15.74 -12.74 -10.79
CA THR A 60 14.29 -12.52 -11.05
C THR A 60 13.43 -13.17 -9.96
N VAL A 61 13.67 -14.43 -9.61
CA VAL A 61 12.92 -15.13 -8.55
C VAL A 61 13.08 -14.42 -7.21
N PHE A 62 14.31 -14.05 -6.86
CA PHE A 62 14.59 -13.31 -5.62
C PHE A 62 13.88 -11.95 -5.60
N SER A 63 13.91 -11.20 -6.70
CA SER A 63 13.26 -9.89 -6.81
C SER A 63 11.73 -10.00 -6.66
N VAL A 64 11.12 -11.00 -7.30
CA VAL A 64 9.67 -11.26 -7.17
C VAL A 64 9.31 -11.64 -5.74
N LEU A 65 10.08 -12.52 -5.10
CA LEU A 65 9.85 -12.88 -3.69
C LEU A 65 9.94 -11.66 -2.78
N LEU A 66 10.93 -10.79 -3.00
CA LEU A 66 11.13 -9.57 -2.22
C LEU A 66 9.94 -8.62 -2.39
N LEU A 67 9.43 -8.44 -3.63
CA LEU A 67 8.21 -7.67 -3.89
C LEU A 67 6.98 -8.27 -3.22
N CYS A 68 6.79 -9.59 -3.30
CA CYS A 68 5.67 -10.25 -2.64
C CYS A 68 5.71 -10.03 -1.12
N VAL A 69 6.88 -10.17 -0.50
CA VAL A 69 7.07 -9.92 0.94
C VAL A 69 6.81 -8.45 1.27
N GLY A 70 7.35 -7.51 0.49
CA GLY A 70 7.16 -6.08 0.69
C GLY A 70 5.69 -5.68 0.61
N VAL A 71 4.96 -6.13 -0.41
CA VAL A 71 3.53 -5.87 -0.60
C VAL A 71 2.71 -6.44 0.56
N VAL A 72 2.99 -7.67 1.00
CA VAL A 72 2.27 -8.28 2.13
C VAL A 72 2.55 -7.52 3.44
N LEU A 73 3.80 -7.15 3.71
CA LEU A 73 4.15 -6.36 4.90
C LEU A 73 3.62 -4.93 4.87
N GLY A 74 3.29 -4.41 3.67
CA GLY A 74 2.68 -3.09 3.49
C GLY A 74 1.16 -3.11 3.62
N SER A 75 0.55 -4.29 3.68
CA SER A 75 -0.90 -4.42 3.81
C SER A 75 -1.39 -3.94 5.18
N GLN A 76 -2.60 -3.40 5.20
CA GLN A 76 -3.25 -2.95 6.43
C GLN A 76 -3.62 -4.15 7.31
N ASP A 77 -3.56 -3.96 8.62
CA ASP A 77 -3.96 -5.00 9.56
C ASP A 77 -5.42 -5.41 9.37
N LEU A 78 -5.68 -6.71 9.57
CA LEU A 78 -7.00 -7.29 9.45
C LEU A 78 -7.95 -6.62 10.44
N LYS A 79 -9.06 -6.09 9.91
CA LYS A 79 -10.13 -5.57 10.74
C LYS A 79 -10.92 -6.71 11.38
N PRO A 80 -11.34 -6.55 12.64
CA PRO A 80 -12.16 -7.57 13.29
C PRO A 80 -13.53 -7.73 12.62
N ILE A 81 -13.99 -8.97 12.56
CA ILE A 81 -15.27 -9.35 11.94
C ILE A 81 -16.45 -8.92 12.81
N GLN A 82 -16.29 -8.95 14.14
CA GLN A 82 -17.35 -8.60 15.07
C GLN A 82 -17.51 -7.09 15.22
N TRP A 83 -18.72 -6.61 14.94
CA TRP A 83 -19.05 -5.17 15.00
C TRP A 83 -18.83 -4.60 16.41
N SER A 84 -19.25 -5.32 17.47
CA SER A 84 -19.09 -4.86 18.87
C SER A 84 -17.63 -4.66 19.26
N GLU A 85 -16.73 -5.58 18.87
CA GLU A 85 -15.31 -5.47 19.16
C GLU A 85 -14.63 -4.40 18.31
N TRP A 86 -15.11 -4.18 17.08
CA TRP A 86 -14.64 -3.10 16.23
C TRP A 86 -15.02 -1.73 16.81
N ALA A 87 -16.30 -1.56 17.17
CA ALA A 87 -16.85 -0.38 17.82
C ALA A 87 -16.11 -0.07 19.14
N GLY A 88 -15.94 -1.09 19.98
CA GLY A 88 -15.30 -0.93 21.28
C GLY A 88 -13.80 -0.63 21.20
N ARG A 89 -13.12 -0.98 20.10
CA ARG A 89 -11.74 -0.55 19.82
C ARG A 89 -11.70 0.90 19.35
N LEU A 90 -12.59 1.25 18.44
CA LEU A 90 -12.74 2.60 17.90
C LEU A 90 -13.10 3.65 18.98
N GLU A 91 -13.94 3.29 19.96
CA GLU A 91 -14.29 4.19 21.06
C GLU A 91 -13.13 4.42 22.04
N ARG A 92 -12.26 3.42 22.22
CA ARG A 92 -11.14 3.47 23.18
C ARG A 92 -9.92 4.20 22.66
N SER A 93 -9.62 4.15 21.36
CA SER A 93 -8.41 4.78 20.80
C SER A 93 -8.76 5.98 19.91
N LYS A 94 -8.25 7.17 20.29
CA LYS A 94 -8.32 8.37 19.44
C LYS A 94 -7.59 8.19 18.11
N GLU A 95 -6.50 7.43 18.13
CA GLU A 95 -5.71 7.05 16.95
C GLU A 95 -6.52 6.23 15.93
N ALA A 96 -7.46 5.38 16.39
CA ALA A 96 -8.33 4.62 15.49
C ALA A 96 -9.46 5.47 14.88
N ARG A 97 -9.77 6.62 15.51
CA ARG A 97 -10.71 7.62 14.98
C ARG A 97 -10.06 8.59 14.00
N GLU A 98 -8.73 8.59 13.92
CA GLU A 98 -8.02 9.45 12.99
C GLU A 98 -8.07 8.86 11.58
N ILE A 99 -8.52 9.66 10.61
CA ILE A 99 -8.53 9.27 9.20
C ILE A 99 -7.10 9.41 8.69
N THR A 100 -6.34 8.33 8.71
CA THR A 100 -4.96 8.32 8.24
C THR A 100 -4.85 8.18 6.72
N GLU A 101 -5.81 7.51 6.07
CA GLU A 101 -5.83 7.35 4.60
C GLU A 101 -7.26 7.22 4.04
N VAL A 102 -7.48 7.74 2.83
CA VAL A 102 -8.78 7.67 2.13
C VAL A 102 -9.02 6.22 1.66
N GLY A 103 -10.07 5.57 2.15
CA GLY A 103 -10.39 4.17 1.83
C GLY A 103 -9.87 3.15 2.85
N ALA A 104 -8.87 3.52 3.65
CA ALA A 104 -8.46 2.76 4.83
C ALA A 104 -9.41 3.13 5.97
N GLY A 105 -10.62 2.56 6.00
CA GLY A 105 -11.74 2.97 6.87
C GLY A 105 -11.33 3.34 8.31
N GLY A 106 -11.03 4.62 8.47
CA GLY A 106 -10.63 5.33 9.67
C GLY A 106 -11.47 6.59 9.72
N GLY A 107 -11.69 7.10 10.93
CA GLY A 107 -12.78 8.04 11.20
C GLY A 107 -13.87 7.38 12.04
N ASN A 108 -14.56 8.17 12.86
CA ASN A 108 -15.74 7.69 13.56
C ASN A 108 -16.85 7.39 12.52
N PRO A 109 -17.24 6.13 12.27
CA PRO A 109 -18.30 5.77 11.32
C PRO A 109 -19.66 6.31 11.76
N PHE A 110 -19.78 6.61 13.06
CA PHE A 110 -20.98 7.17 13.66
C PHE A 110 -21.00 8.69 13.65
N THR A 111 -20.01 9.40 13.07
CA THR A 111 -20.05 10.87 12.99
C THR A 111 -21.39 11.38 12.45
N ASN A 112 -21.89 10.79 11.38
CA ASN A 112 -23.19 11.18 10.80
C ASN A 112 -24.38 10.95 11.74
N VAL A 113 -24.31 9.93 12.62
CA VAL A 113 -25.37 9.58 13.57
C VAL A 113 -25.24 10.38 14.87
N GLU A 114 -24.02 10.73 15.27
CA GLU A 114 -23.71 11.52 16.46
C GLU A 114 -23.94 13.02 16.20
N GLU A 115 -23.38 13.56 15.12
CA GLU A 115 -23.51 14.97 14.76
C GLU A 115 -24.90 15.32 14.24
N ARG A 116 -25.63 14.32 13.72
CA ARG A 116 -27.00 14.46 13.22
C ARG A 116 -27.17 15.74 12.39
N PRO A 117 -26.45 15.89 11.27
CA PRO A 117 -26.41 17.16 10.54
C PRO A 117 -27.80 17.65 10.08
N GLY A 118 -28.76 16.74 9.89
CA GLY A 118 -30.15 17.08 9.57
C GLY A 118 -30.96 17.69 10.72
N PHE A 119 -30.50 17.59 11.97
CA PHE A 119 -31.15 18.15 13.16
C PHE A 119 -30.40 19.35 13.73
N LEU A 120 -29.41 19.87 13.00
CA LEU A 120 -28.64 21.04 13.42
C LEU A 120 -29.54 22.29 13.43
N ASP A 121 -29.57 23.04 14.54
CA ASP A 121 -30.24 24.34 14.56
C ASP A 121 -29.40 25.37 13.77
N ILE A 122 -29.79 25.55 12.51
CA ILE A 122 -29.16 26.48 11.57
C ILE A 122 -29.25 27.93 12.09
N ARG A 123 -30.29 28.29 12.84
CA ARG A 123 -30.51 29.67 13.31
C ARG A 123 -29.60 29.98 14.49
N GLU A 124 -29.41 29.03 15.39
CA GLU A 124 -28.46 29.14 16.51
C GLU A 124 -27.03 29.21 15.99
N LYS A 125 -26.62 28.30 15.10
CA LYS A 125 -25.27 28.30 14.50
C LYS A 125 -24.95 29.61 13.76
N ARG A 126 -25.93 30.21 13.08
CA ARG A 126 -25.78 31.52 12.44
C ARG A 126 -25.59 32.66 13.46
N LYS A 127 -26.26 32.61 14.61
CA LYS A 127 -26.08 33.59 15.69
C LYS A 127 -24.72 33.45 16.36
N GLU A 128 -24.29 32.23 16.65
CA GLU A 128 -22.94 31.94 17.18
C GLU A 128 -21.86 32.49 16.24
N PHE A 129 -21.98 32.22 14.93
CA PHE A 129 -21.05 32.73 13.94
C PHE A 129 -21.04 34.26 13.88
N ALA A 130 -22.20 34.91 13.93
CA ALA A 130 -22.31 36.36 13.95
C ALA A 130 -21.71 36.99 15.22
N ALA A 131 -21.88 36.33 16.38
CA ALA A 131 -21.25 36.73 17.63
C ALA A 131 -19.72 36.60 17.56
N TRP A 132 -19.23 35.49 17.02
CA TRP A 132 -17.80 35.25 16.82
C TRP A 132 -17.14 36.28 15.89
N ILE A 133 -17.78 36.63 14.75
CA ILE A 133 -17.29 37.71 13.88
C ILE A 133 -17.20 39.03 14.63
N LYS A 134 -18.21 39.35 15.44
CA LYS A 134 -18.26 40.60 16.21
C LYS A 134 -17.17 40.66 17.28
N GLU A 135 -16.84 39.51 17.88
CA GLU A 135 -15.78 39.38 18.88
C GLU A 135 -14.37 39.43 18.24
N GLY A 136 -14.17 38.72 17.12
CA GLY A 136 -12.93 38.75 16.34
C GLY A 136 -12.63 40.11 15.67
N SER A 137 -13.68 40.85 15.30
CA SER A 137 -13.57 42.25 14.85
C SER A 137 -13.17 43.21 15.97
N GLY A 138 -13.27 42.81 17.24
CA GLY A 138 -12.82 43.60 18.40
C GLY A 138 -11.33 43.44 18.73
N THR A 139 -10.71 42.34 18.28
CA THR A 139 -9.29 42.02 18.53
C THR A 139 -8.32 42.49 17.44
N ILE A 140 -8.82 42.97 16.29
CA ILE A 140 -8.02 43.70 15.31
C ILE A 140 -8.17 45.20 15.62
N LYS A 141 -7.58 45.66 16.71
CA LYS A 141 -7.27 47.09 16.88
C LYS A 141 -5.89 47.33 16.30
N ALA A 142 -5.85 48.17 15.25
CA ALA A 142 -4.63 48.81 14.76
C ALA A 142 -3.96 49.67 15.84
#